data_AF-A0AAJ1VCX2-F1
#
_entry.id   AF-A0AAJ1VCX2-F1
#
_cell.length_a   1.000
_cell.length_b   1.000
_cell.length_c   1.000
_cell.angle_alpha   90.00
_cell.angle_beta   90.00
_cell.angle_gamma   90.00
#
_symmetry.space_group_name_H-M   'P 1'
#
loop_
_entity.id
_entity.type
_entity.pdbx_description
1 polymer ?
#
loop_
_entity_poly.entity_id
_entity_poly.type
_entity_poly.pdbx_seq_one_letter_code
_entity_poly.pdbx_strand_id
1 'polypeptide(L)'
;MKNFVPKFLFFAAIVLLFSTVTEPLLSYADTKPTKKFEDDFFFGEGILENLTYEDLNKLSDNELENLGVYTGEGAEEFNEEILDDDFDFEAAVEDLDISKMENDEKEEFLILVKETATISGTEEVKLLEEALIGLFDGNSETFNDLEATQEQLEEKYLEKLEFEEIALVSKVKKVLFGSDTVYAAKKKGKVAVGIYVAGAAFNLAIAGVVGGGISAVKNYIKKKGIKKAQEGLSRVVTAQAKKLKIKTIRGVAIATVIGSAIGFALNYGDPGTAIAKFIDGRDWYKNNGWIDITK
;
A
#
# COMPACT_ATOMS: atom_id res chain seq x y z
N MET A 1 81.87 -19.18 20.98
CA MET A 1 81.28 -18.91 22.31
C MET A 1 80.13 -17.94 22.17
N LYS A 2 78.98 -18.31 22.74
CA LYS A 2 77.86 -17.46 23.17
C LYS A 2 77.11 -16.67 22.09
N ASN A 3 75.97 -17.26 21.72
CA ASN A 3 74.75 -16.60 21.30
C ASN A 3 74.52 -15.30 22.08
N PHE A 4 74.29 -14.20 21.36
CA PHE A 4 73.40 -13.13 21.81
C PHE A 4 72.90 -12.42 20.55
N VAL A 5 71.70 -12.79 20.12
CA VAL A 5 70.87 -11.92 19.27
C VAL A 5 70.21 -10.92 20.22
N PRO A 6 70.44 -9.60 20.10
CA PRO A 6 69.72 -8.62 20.90
C PRO A 6 68.97 -7.63 20.00
N LYS A 7 67.66 -7.91 19.84
CA LYS A 7 66.56 -6.93 19.90
C LYS A 7 66.58 -5.68 19.00
N PHE A 8 67.21 -5.70 17.82
CA PHE A 8 67.01 -4.64 16.80
C PHE A 8 66.32 -5.10 15.51
N LEU A 9 66.08 -6.41 15.36
CA LEU A 9 65.41 -6.99 14.18
C LEU A 9 63.97 -7.46 14.44
N PHE A 10 63.41 -7.16 15.63
CA PHE A 10 62.00 -7.36 15.94
C PHE A 10 61.18 -6.06 16.01
N PHE A 11 61.79 -4.91 15.72
CA PHE A 11 61.09 -3.62 15.61
C PHE A 11 60.80 -3.20 14.16
N ALA A 12 61.44 -3.85 13.17
CA ALA A 12 61.16 -3.64 11.75
C ALA A 12 59.92 -4.41 11.23
N ALA A 13 59.25 -5.20 12.08
CA ALA A 13 58.01 -5.90 11.75
C ALA A 13 56.78 -5.41 12.55
N ILE A 14 56.92 -4.38 13.41
CA ILE A 14 55.81 -3.81 14.20
C ILE A 14 55.71 -2.27 14.10
N VAL A 15 56.60 -1.59 13.37
CA VAL A 15 56.48 -0.13 13.08
C VAL A 15 56.12 0.18 11.61
N LEU A 16 56.03 -0.82 10.74
CA LEU A 16 55.37 -0.70 9.42
C LEU A 16 53.85 -0.96 9.49
N LEU A 17 53.22 -0.61 10.61
CA LEU A 17 51.76 -0.62 10.80
C LEU A 17 51.19 0.78 11.12
N PHE A 18 51.99 1.85 11.09
CA PHE A 18 51.53 3.22 11.36
C PHE A 18 52.24 4.30 10.53
N SER A 19 52.41 4.11 9.21
CA SER A 19 52.91 5.22 8.37
C SER A 19 52.45 5.22 6.91
N THR A 20 51.26 4.71 6.62
CA THR A 20 50.46 5.09 5.45
C THR A 20 48.98 4.90 5.78
N VAL A 21 48.43 5.72 6.69
CA VAL A 21 47.00 6.03 6.58
C VAL A 21 46.92 7.17 5.57
N THR A 22 47.12 6.81 4.32
CA THR A 22 46.38 7.41 3.22
C THR A 22 44.93 7.47 3.67
N GLU A 23 44.30 8.63 3.43
CA GLU A 23 42.86 8.82 3.44
C GLU A 23 42.13 7.48 3.30
N PRO A 24 41.21 7.09 4.21
CA PRO A 24 40.32 6.01 3.86
C PRO A 24 39.47 6.53 2.69
N LEU A 25 39.89 6.10 1.50
CA LEU A 25 39.09 5.64 0.37
C LEU A 25 37.85 4.86 0.89
N LEU A 26 36.92 5.60 1.48
CA LEU A 26 35.52 5.26 1.73
C LEU A 26 34.61 6.46 1.39
N SER A 27 35.11 7.34 0.53
CA SER A 27 34.28 7.97 -0.50
C SER A 27 33.95 6.88 -1.52
N TYR A 28 32.67 6.70 -1.85
CA TYR A 28 32.10 5.62 -2.68
C TYR A 28 31.81 4.28 -1.97
N ALA A 29 31.18 4.32 -0.78
CA ALA A 29 29.98 3.48 -0.63
C ALA A 29 28.83 4.23 -1.31
N ASP A 30 28.88 4.21 -2.65
CA ASP A 30 27.80 4.64 -3.52
C ASP A 30 26.62 3.71 -3.23
N THR A 31 25.83 4.06 -2.22
CA THR A 31 24.44 3.61 -2.14
C THR A 31 23.79 4.19 -3.38
N LYS A 32 23.91 3.49 -4.52
CA LYS A 32 23.00 3.69 -5.62
C LYS A 32 21.60 3.66 -5.00
N PRO A 33 20.77 4.68 -5.23
CA PRO A 33 19.39 4.59 -4.80
C PRO A 33 18.81 3.37 -5.52
N THR A 34 18.56 2.29 -4.79
CA THR A 34 17.67 1.24 -5.28
C THR A 34 16.32 1.92 -5.39
N LYS A 35 15.95 2.32 -6.61
CA LYS A 35 14.62 2.84 -6.92
C LYS A 35 13.61 1.81 -6.39
N LYS A 36 12.76 2.20 -5.45
CA LYS A 36 11.77 1.29 -4.87
C LYS A 36 10.59 1.25 -5.84
N PHE A 37 9.98 0.07 -6.03
CA PHE A 37 8.75 -0.08 -6.80
C PHE A 37 7.72 1.00 -6.43
N GLU A 38 7.48 1.20 -5.13
CA GLU A 38 6.53 2.20 -4.64
C GLU A 38 6.83 3.62 -5.12
N ASP A 39 8.11 4.03 -5.21
CA ASP A 39 8.50 5.37 -5.63
C ASP A 39 8.35 5.58 -7.16
N ASP A 40 8.31 4.48 -7.92
CA ASP A 40 8.21 4.48 -9.38
C ASP A 40 6.78 4.28 -9.87
N PHE A 41 6.04 3.43 -9.17
CA PHE A 41 4.68 3.09 -9.49
C PHE A 41 3.69 4.12 -8.93
N PHE A 42 3.96 4.68 -7.75
CA PHE A 42 3.14 5.71 -7.11
C PHE A 42 3.93 7.02 -6.99
N PHE A 43 3.34 8.15 -7.37
CA PHE A 43 4.02 9.47 -7.36
C PHE A 43 4.13 10.12 -5.97
N GLY A 44 4.24 9.32 -4.92
CA GLY A 44 4.52 9.77 -3.56
C GLY A 44 3.29 10.14 -2.72
N GLU A 45 2.26 10.78 -3.26
CA GLU A 45 0.99 11.06 -2.56
C GLU A 45 -0.21 10.77 -3.47
N GLY A 46 -1.24 10.11 -2.92
CA GLY A 46 -2.49 9.86 -3.64
C GLY A 46 -3.23 11.16 -3.97
N ILE A 47 -4.06 11.17 -5.02
CA ILE A 47 -4.73 12.39 -5.54
C ILE A 47 -5.55 13.09 -4.44
N LEU A 48 -6.19 12.29 -3.58
CA LEU A 48 -7.07 12.76 -2.52
C LEU A 48 -6.45 12.71 -1.13
N GLU A 49 -5.19 12.29 -1.02
CA GLU A 49 -4.58 11.93 0.26
C GLU A 49 -4.55 13.10 1.26
N ASN A 50 -4.35 14.32 0.77
CA ASN A 50 -4.31 15.53 1.59
C ASN A 50 -5.64 16.30 1.64
N LEU A 51 -6.67 15.84 0.94
CA LEU A 51 -7.98 16.49 0.94
C LEU A 51 -8.80 15.96 2.09
N THR A 52 -9.36 16.86 2.90
CA THR A 52 -10.33 16.45 3.91
C THR A 52 -11.72 16.27 3.31
N TYR A 53 -12.62 15.57 4.01
CA TYR A 53 -14.04 15.52 3.63
C TYR A 53 -14.67 16.92 3.57
N GLU A 54 -14.23 17.85 4.41
CA GLU A 54 -14.69 19.23 4.33
C GLU A 54 -14.20 19.92 3.05
N ASP A 55 -13.02 19.57 2.55
CA ASP A 55 -12.48 20.11 1.31
C ASP A 55 -13.19 19.51 0.10
N LEU A 56 -13.42 18.19 0.09
CA LEU A 56 -14.22 17.53 -0.94
C LEU A 56 -15.64 18.10 -1.03
N ASN A 57 -16.24 18.50 0.09
CA ASN A 57 -17.56 19.14 0.12
C ASN A 57 -17.63 20.52 -0.54
N LYS A 58 -16.50 21.17 -0.77
CA LYS A 58 -16.42 22.49 -1.39
C LYS A 58 -16.20 22.40 -2.91
N LEU A 59 -15.88 21.22 -3.42
CA LEU A 59 -15.60 20.99 -4.83
C LEU A 59 -16.91 20.78 -5.61
N SER A 60 -16.94 21.27 -6.84
CA SER A 60 -17.97 20.97 -7.83
C SER A 60 -17.79 19.57 -8.43
N ASP A 61 -18.82 19.03 -9.06
CA ASP A 61 -18.76 17.73 -9.73
C ASP A 61 -17.63 17.67 -10.76
N ASN A 62 -17.44 18.72 -11.57
CA ASN A 62 -16.33 18.82 -12.52
C ASN A 62 -14.96 18.77 -11.82
N GLU A 63 -14.81 19.38 -10.64
CA GLU A 63 -13.56 19.34 -9.88
C GLU A 63 -13.32 17.95 -9.29
N LEU A 64 -14.37 17.27 -8.82
CA LEU A 64 -14.30 15.89 -8.34
C LEU A 64 -13.94 14.92 -9.47
N GLU A 65 -14.55 15.05 -10.64
CA GLU A 65 -14.22 14.25 -11.83
C GLU A 65 -12.77 14.41 -12.25
N ASN A 66 -12.25 15.64 -12.22
CA ASN A 66 -10.83 15.92 -12.51
C ASN A 66 -9.88 15.26 -11.51
N LEU A 67 -10.35 14.97 -10.30
CA LEU A 67 -9.62 14.22 -9.28
C LEU A 67 -9.85 12.71 -9.39
N GLY A 68 -10.62 12.24 -10.36
CA GLY A 68 -10.92 10.83 -10.58
C GLY A 68 -12.10 10.28 -9.77
N VAL A 69 -12.85 11.13 -9.07
CA VAL A 69 -14.05 10.74 -8.31
C VAL A 69 -15.23 10.56 -9.25
N TYR A 70 -16.03 9.53 -9.02
CA TYR A 70 -17.27 9.31 -9.78
C TYR A 70 -18.40 10.24 -9.29
N THR A 71 -19.04 10.92 -10.22
CA THR A 71 -20.10 11.94 -10.01
C THR A 71 -21.32 11.72 -10.91
N GLY A 72 -21.39 10.57 -11.59
CA GLY A 72 -22.49 10.22 -12.48
C GLY A 72 -23.81 9.95 -11.75
N GLU A 73 -24.80 9.49 -12.50
CA GLU A 73 -26.08 9.04 -11.93
C GLU A 73 -25.84 7.95 -10.88
N GLY A 74 -26.47 8.09 -9.71
CA GLY A 74 -26.26 7.17 -8.59
C GLY A 74 -24.97 7.36 -7.78
N ALA A 75 -24.10 8.34 -8.10
CA ALA A 75 -22.81 8.49 -7.40
C ALA A 75 -22.92 8.74 -5.88
N GLU A 76 -24.00 9.37 -5.41
CA GLU A 76 -24.27 9.58 -3.98
C GLU A 76 -25.15 8.47 -3.37
N GLU A 77 -25.66 7.55 -4.17
CA GLU A 77 -26.45 6.41 -3.70
C GLU A 77 -25.55 5.40 -2.99
N PHE A 78 -26.08 4.76 -1.95
CA PHE A 78 -25.37 3.78 -1.15
C PHE A 78 -26.38 2.76 -0.61
N ASN A 79 -25.90 1.59 -0.20
CA ASN A 79 -26.71 0.54 0.40
C ASN A 79 -27.37 1.04 1.69
N GLU A 80 -28.69 1.32 1.67
CA GLU A 80 -29.37 1.86 2.85
C GLU A 80 -29.44 0.89 4.04
N GLU A 81 -29.24 -0.42 3.85
CA GLU A 81 -29.21 -1.41 4.95
C GLU A 81 -28.10 -1.12 5.96
N ILE A 82 -27.01 -0.46 5.56
CA ILE A 82 -25.93 -0.05 6.48
C ILE A 82 -26.39 1.01 7.50
N LEU A 83 -27.59 1.59 7.31
CA LEU A 83 -28.24 2.47 8.27
C LEU A 83 -28.92 1.73 9.42
N ASP A 84 -29.09 0.42 9.33
CA ASP A 84 -29.64 -0.39 10.41
C ASP A 84 -28.61 -0.57 11.54
N ASP A 85 -29.10 -0.72 12.77
CA ASP A 85 -28.25 -0.87 13.95
C ASP A 85 -27.69 -2.29 14.09
N ASP A 86 -28.35 -3.28 13.50
CA ASP A 86 -27.99 -4.70 13.49
C ASP A 86 -27.32 -5.17 12.18
N PHE A 87 -27.01 -4.24 11.27
CA PHE A 87 -26.26 -4.55 10.05
C PHE A 87 -24.92 -5.24 10.37
N ASP A 88 -24.67 -6.37 9.71
CA ASP A 88 -23.48 -7.19 9.92
C ASP A 88 -22.36 -6.77 8.95
N PHE A 89 -21.60 -5.75 9.36
CA PHE A 89 -20.47 -5.24 8.59
C PHE A 89 -19.39 -6.30 8.32
N GLU A 90 -19.17 -7.25 9.23
CA GLU A 90 -18.18 -8.31 9.05
C GLU A 90 -18.65 -9.30 7.98
N ALA A 91 -19.92 -9.72 8.01
CA ALA A 91 -20.49 -10.57 6.97
C ALA A 91 -20.45 -9.89 5.59
N ALA A 92 -20.81 -8.60 5.53
CA ALA A 92 -20.75 -7.84 4.29
C ALA A 92 -19.33 -7.81 3.68
N VAL A 93 -18.27 -7.72 4.50
CA VAL A 93 -16.88 -7.81 4.01
C VAL A 93 -16.52 -9.22 3.56
N GLU A 94 -16.99 -10.26 4.23
CA GLU A 94 -16.74 -11.65 3.81
C GLU A 94 -17.37 -11.93 2.43
N ASP A 95 -18.55 -11.36 2.19
CA ASP A 95 -19.32 -11.50 0.95
C ASP A 95 -18.77 -10.65 -0.22
N LEU A 96 -17.81 -9.75 0.01
CA LEU A 96 -17.08 -9.06 -1.07
C LEU A 96 -16.25 -10.04 -1.89
N ASP A 97 -16.87 -10.57 -2.94
CA ASP A 97 -16.31 -11.52 -3.89
C ASP A 97 -16.93 -11.31 -5.29
N ILE A 98 -16.16 -10.70 -6.19
CA ILE A 98 -16.55 -10.40 -7.59
C ILE A 98 -17.02 -11.65 -8.34
N SER A 99 -16.54 -12.84 -7.98
CA SER A 99 -16.96 -14.08 -8.63
C SER A 99 -18.39 -14.51 -8.30
N LYS A 100 -18.96 -13.96 -7.23
CA LYS A 100 -20.29 -14.28 -6.72
C LYS A 100 -21.32 -13.17 -6.95
N MET A 101 -20.87 -11.99 -7.38
CA MET A 101 -21.73 -10.86 -7.71
C MET A 101 -22.53 -11.15 -8.98
N GLU A 102 -23.79 -10.69 -8.99
CA GLU A 102 -24.60 -10.66 -10.22
C GLU A 102 -24.04 -9.61 -11.21
N ASN A 103 -24.45 -9.67 -12.48
CA ASN A 103 -23.82 -8.83 -13.52
C ASN A 103 -23.88 -7.32 -13.20
N ASP A 104 -25.03 -6.82 -12.75
CA ASP A 104 -25.22 -5.38 -12.49
C ASP A 104 -24.38 -4.94 -11.27
N GLU A 105 -24.43 -5.70 -10.18
CA GLU A 105 -23.63 -5.48 -8.97
C GLU A 105 -22.12 -5.54 -9.28
N LYS A 106 -21.71 -6.47 -10.13
CA LYS A 106 -20.33 -6.60 -10.59
C LYS A 106 -19.90 -5.37 -11.40
N GLU A 107 -20.73 -4.87 -12.30
CA GLU A 107 -20.43 -3.65 -13.06
C GLU A 107 -20.26 -2.44 -12.13
N GLU A 108 -21.15 -2.29 -11.14
CA GLU A 108 -21.03 -1.25 -10.11
C GLU A 108 -19.72 -1.39 -9.31
N PHE A 109 -19.38 -2.60 -8.87
CA PHE A 109 -18.14 -2.85 -8.14
C PHE A 109 -16.89 -2.55 -8.98
N LEU A 110 -16.91 -2.84 -10.28
CA LEU A 110 -15.81 -2.50 -11.19
C LEU A 110 -15.65 -0.99 -11.39
N ILE A 111 -16.72 -0.20 -11.27
CA ILE A 111 -16.61 1.27 -11.21
C ILE A 111 -15.85 1.70 -9.95
N LEU A 112 -16.11 1.05 -8.80
CA LEU A 112 -15.39 1.33 -7.54
C LEU A 112 -13.90 0.98 -7.65
N VAL A 113 -13.57 -0.14 -8.30
CA VAL A 113 -12.18 -0.52 -8.59
C VAL A 113 -11.49 0.57 -9.39
N LYS A 114 -12.12 1.04 -10.47
CA LYS A 114 -11.56 2.07 -11.34
C LYS A 114 -11.38 3.39 -10.62
N GLU A 115 -12.38 3.85 -9.86
CA GLU A 115 -12.28 5.07 -9.05
C GLU A 115 -11.10 4.94 -8.07
N THR A 116 -11.04 3.84 -7.32
CA THR A 116 -9.98 3.55 -6.35
C THR A 116 -8.59 3.56 -6.99
N ALA A 117 -8.43 2.93 -8.16
CA ALA A 117 -7.16 2.91 -8.87
C ALA A 117 -6.77 4.31 -9.37
N THR A 118 -7.74 5.08 -9.88
CA THR A 118 -7.52 6.43 -10.41
C THR A 118 -7.04 7.39 -9.32
N ILE A 119 -7.68 7.37 -8.14
CA ILE A 119 -7.33 8.27 -7.04
C ILE A 119 -6.03 7.90 -6.32
N SER A 120 -5.49 6.69 -6.56
CA SER A 120 -4.32 6.15 -5.83
C SER A 120 -3.00 6.88 -6.10
N GLY A 121 -2.94 7.74 -7.12
CA GLY A 121 -1.72 8.47 -7.48
C GLY A 121 -0.72 7.67 -8.31
N THR A 122 -1.17 6.63 -9.02
CA THR A 122 -0.39 5.93 -10.05
C THR A 122 -0.80 6.37 -11.47
N GLU A 123 0.15 6.45 -12.39
CA GLU A 123 -0.14 6.54 -13.84
C GLU A 123 -0.49 5.17 -14.43
N GLU A 124 -0.18 4.09 -13.71
CA GLU A 124 -0.40 2.70 -14.10
C GLU A 124 -1.77 2.19 -13.66
N VAL A 125 -2.80 3.03 -13.83
CA VAL A 125 -4.16 2.81 -13.31
C VAL A 125 -4.68 1.41 -13.67
N LYS A 126 -4.50 0.97 -14.92
CA LYS A 126 -4.96 -0.36 -15.37
C LYS A 126 -4.27 -1.52 -14.67
N LEU A 127 -2.97 -1.41 -14.38
CA LEU A 127 -2.25 -2.47 -13.66
C LEU A 127 -2.78 -2.59 -12.22
N LEU A 128 -3.06 -1.45 -11.58
CA LEU A 128 -3.66 -1.45 -10.26
C LEU A 128 -5.12 -1.95 -10.27
N GLU A 129 -5.93 -1.56 -11.27
CA GLU A 129 -7.28 -2.11 -11.47
C GLU A 129 -7.25 -3.64 -11.54
N GLU A 130 -6.39 -4.22 -12.39
CA GLU A 130 -6.25 -5.67 -12.52
C GLU A 130 -5.83 -6.34 -11.21
N ALA A 131 -4.91 -5.73 -10.46
CA ALA A 131 -4.46 -6.25 -9.17
C ALA A 131 -5.59 -6.22 -8.13
N LEU A 132 -6.39 -5.14 -8.09
CA LEU A 132 -7.54 -5.02 -7.20
C LEU A 132 -8.67 -5.98 -7.57
N ILE A 133 -8.96 -6.17 -8.86
CA ILE A 133 -9.91 -7.19 -9.32
C ILE A 133 -9.46 -8.56 -8.82
N GLY A 134 -8.19 -8.90 -9.03
CA GLY A 134 -7.63 -10.18 -8.58
C GLY A 134 -7.73 -10.35 -7.05
N LEU A 135 -7.55 -9.29 -6.27
CA LEU A 135 -7.65 -9.34 -4.82
C LEU A 135 -9.08 -9.67 -4.32
N PHE A 136 -10.11 -9.26 -5.07
CA PHE A 136 -11.53 -9.40 -4.71
C PHE A 136 -12.29 -10.43 -5.56
N ASP A 137 -11.66 -11.12 -6.51
CA ASP A 137 -12.28 -12.19 -7.31
C ASP A 137 -11.93 -13.57 -6.74
N GLY A 138 -12.92 -14.29 -6.22
CA GLY A 138 -12.78 -15.64 -5.66
C GLY A 138 -12.21 -16.69 -6.61
N ASN A 139 -12.18 -16.42 -7.92
CA ASN A 139 -11.53 -17.28 -8.92
C ASN A 139 -10.07 -16.91 -9.20
N SER A 140 -9.55 -15.83 -8.61
CA SER A 140 -8.18 -15.35 -8.78
C SER A 140 -7.20 -16.07 -7.86
N GLU A 141 -5.95 -16.22 -8.31
CA GLU A 141 -4.84 -16.73 -7.49
C GLU A 141 -4.44 -15.76 -6.36
N THR A 142 -4.79 -14.48 -6.48
CA THR A 142 -4.47 -13.42 -5.51
C THR A 142 -5.63 -13.09 -4.57
N PHE A 143 -6.74 -13.84 -4.62
CA PHE A 143 -7.93 -13.58 -3.82
C PHE A 143 -7.62 -13.53 -2.32
N ASN A 144 -7.91 -12.37 -1.69
CA ASN A 144 -7.59 -12.08 -0.29
C ASN A 144 -6.12 -12.34 0.10
N ASP A 145 -5.20 -12.30 -0.86
CA ASP A 145 -3.77 -12.46 -0.62
C ASP A 145 -3.01 -11.20 -1.05
N LEU A 146 -2.92 -10.27 -0.11
CA LEU A 146 -2.29 -8.96 -0.33
C LEU A 146 -0.81 -9.06 -0.70
N GLU A 147 -0.09 -10.09 -0.21
CA GLU A 147 1.30 -10.35 -0.59
C GLU A 147 1.36 -10.77 -2.06
N ALA A 148 0.54 -11.74 -2.46
CA ALA A 148 0.50 -12.21 -3.84
C ALA A 148 0.03 -11.11 -4.81
N THR A 149 -0.93 -10.27 -4.41
CA THR A 149 -1.37 -9.11 -5.20
C THR A 149 -0.22 -8.13 -5.44
N GLN A 150 0.55 -7.78 -4.41
CA GLN A 150 1.72 -6.90 -4.54
C GLN A 150 2.76 -7.52 -5.48
N GLU A 151 3.08 -8.80 -5.30
CA GLU A 151 4.09 -9.49 -6.12
C GLU A 151 3.68 -9.54 -7.59
N GLN A 152 2.42 -9.86 -7.88
CA GLN A 152 1.91 -9.89 -9.25
C GLN A 152 1.89 -8.50 -9.89
N LEU A 153 1.56 -7.45 -9.12
CA LEU A 153 1.59 -6.07 -9.61
C LEU A 153 3.02 -5.64 -9.97
N GLU A 154 3.98 -5.95 -9.09
CA GLU A 154 5.41 -5.69 -9.32
C GLU A 154 5.94 -6.41 -10.56
N GLU A 155 5.55 -7.68 -10.76
CA GLU A 155 5.93 -8.49 -11.92
C GLU A 155 5.36 -7.90 -13.21
N LYS A 156 4.05 -7.63 -13.26
CA LYS A 156 3.40 -7.05 -14.45
C LYS A 156 3.97 -5.67 -14.82
N TYR A 157 4.29 -4.85 -13.82
CA TYR A 157 4.92 -3.55 -14.08
C TYR A 157 6.31 -3.71 -14.69
N LEU A 158 7.12 -4.67 -14.22
CA LEU A 158 8.40 -4.99 -14.84
C LEU A 158 8.25 -5.49 -16.28
N GLU A 159 7.31 -6.39 -16.53
CA GLU A 159 7.04 -6.90 -17.88
C GLU A 159 6.65 -5.78 -18.84
N LYS A 160 5.82 -4.84 -18.39
CA LYS A 160 5.45 -3.65 -19.17
C LYS A 160 6.68 -2.81 -19.53
N LEU A 161 7.52 -2.49 -18.54
CA LEU A 161 8.76 -1.72 -18.78
C LEU A 161 9.71 -2.44 -19.75
N GLU A 162 9.81 -3.77 -19.65
CA GLU A 162 10.61 -4.58 -20.58
C GLU A 162 10.05 -4.57 -22.02
N PHE A 163 8.73 -4.47 -22.19
CA PHE A 163 8.09 -4.40 -23.50
C PHE A 163 8.20 -3.02 -24.15
N GLU A 164 8.13 -1.94 -23.37
CA GLU A 164 8.19 -0.56 -23.87
C GLU A 164 9.62 -0.12 -24.27
N GLU A 165 10.67 -0.76 -23.75
CA GLU A 165 12.08 -0.51 -24.11
C GLU A 165 12.73 -1.64 -24.95
N ILE A 166 12.73 -1.53 -26.28
CA ILE A 166 13.54 -2.44 -27.13
C ILE A 166 15.03 -2.01 -27.15
N ALA A 167 15.90 -2.99 -26.84
CA ALA A 167 17.36 -3.12 -27.10
C ALA A 167 18.41 -2.61 -26.07
N LEU A 168 18.08 -1.90 -24.99
CA LEU A 168 19.07 -1.48 -23.96
C LEU A 168 19.06 -2.32 -22.66
N VAL A 169 18.16 -3.30 -22.58
CA VAL A 169 17.68 -3.92 -21.34
C VAL A 169 18.73 -4.73 -20.57
N SER A 170 19.73 -5.37 -21.20
CA SER A 170 20.72 -6.16 -20.43
C SER A 170 21.64 -5.29 -19.56
N LYS A 171 21.89 -4.03 -19.96
CA LYS A 171 22.62 -3.05 -19.16
C LYS A 171 21.71 -2.30 -18.20
N VAL A 172 20.47 -2.00 -18.61
CA VAL A 172 19.49 -1.28 -17.78
C VAL A 172 19.04 -2.13 -16.59
N LYS A 173 18.79 -3.43 -16.77
CA LYS A 173 18.47 -4.36 -15.65
C LYS A 173 19.55 -4.36 -14.55
N LYS A 174 20.82 -4.21 -14.95
CA LYS A 174 21.98 -4.16 -14.04
C LYS A 174 22.25 -2.76 -13.47
N VAL A 175 21.69 -1.72 -14.07
CA VAL A 175 21.89 -0.31 -13.68
C VAL A 175 20.72 0.22 -12.85
N LEU A 176 19.48 -0.06 -13.24
CA LEU A 176 18.27 0.28 -12.48
C LEU A 176 18.09 -0.66 -11.29
N PHE A 177 18.24 -1.97 -11.50
CA PHE A 177 17.90 -2.96 -10.50
C PHE A 177 19.16 -3.59 -9.88
N GLY A 178 20.22 -3.81 -10.66
CA GLY A 178 21.39 -4.54 -10.18
C GLY A 178 21.16 -6.03 -10.42
N SER A 179 22.19 -6.72 -10.90
CA SER A 179 22.05 -8.06 -11.51
C SER A 179 21.64 -9.21 -10.58
N ASP A 180 21.10 -8.94 -9.39
CA ASP A 180 20.61 -9.94 -8.44
C ASP A 180 19.40 -9.47 -7.60
N THR A 181 18.70 -8.40 -7.99
CA THR A 181 17.68 -7.77 -7.13
C THR A 181 16.26 -8.23 -7.45
N VAL A 182 15.80 -9.20 -6.65
CA VAL A 182 14.47 -9.14 -6.04
C VAL A 182 14.26 -7.72 -5.49
N TYR A 183 13.12 -7.09 -5.76
CA TYR A 183 12.76 -5.80 -5.18
C TYR A 183 13.14 -5.79 -3.69
N ALA A 184 14.01 -4.86 -3.30
CA ALA A 184 14.59 -4.80 -1.97
C ALA A 184 13.57 -4.25 -0.96
N ALA A 185 12.45 -4.95 -0.78
CA ALA A 185 11.56 -4.90 0.37
C ALA A 185 11.46 -6.27 1.08
N LYS A 186 11.85 -7.38 0.44
CA LYS A 186 11.99 -8.68 1.13
C LYS A 186 13.26 -8.71 1.98
N LYS A 187 13.21 -8.10 3.17
CA LYS A 187 14.12 -8.49 4.26
C LYS A 187 13.90 -9.98 4.50
N LYS A 188 14.91 -10.80 4.21
CA LYS A 188 14.97 -12.25 4.41
C LYS A 188 13.99 -12.74 5.49
N GLY A 189 12.87 -13.33 5.06
CA GLY A 189 11.90 -14.02 5.94
C GLY A 189 10.71 -13.21 6.45
N LYS A 190 10.48 -11.96 6.00
CA LYS A 190 9.29 -11.17 6.35
C LYS A 190 8.49 -10.77 5.11
N VAL A 191 7.17 -10.90 5.22
CA VAL A 191 6.19 -10.46 4.22
C VAL A 191 5.87 -8.99 4.48
N ALA A 192 5.96 -8.15 3.44
CA ALA A 192 5.63 -6.74 3.52
C ALA A 192 4.85 -6.33 2.27
N VAL A 193 3.90 -5.40 2.44
CA VAL A 193 3.06 -4.86 1.34
C VAL A 193 3.12 -3.34 1.37
N GLY A 194 3.16 -2.70 0.19
CA GLY A 194 3.14 -1.26 0.06
C GLY A 194 1.88 -0.62 0.66
N ILE A 195 2.04 0.57 1.24
CA ILE A 195 0.93 1.30 1.86
C ILE A 195 -0.16 1.69 0.86
N TYR A 196 0.18 1.90 -0.43
CA TYR A 196 -0.79 2.30 -1.45
C TYR A 196 -1.63 1.12 -1.93
N VAL A 197 -1.02 -0.06 -2.09
CA VAL A 197 -1.77 -1.30 -2.40
C VAL A 197 -2.69 -1.68 -1.22
N ALA A 198 -2.19 -1.60 0.02
CA ALA A 198 -3.02 -1.82 1.21
C ALA A 198 -4.13 -0.76 1.34
N GLY A 199 -3.81 0.51 1.07
CA GLY A 199 -4.76 1.62 1.11
C GLY A 199 -5.89 1.46 0.10
N ALA A 200 -5.56 1.11 -1.14
CA ALA A 200 -6.53 0.80 -2.19
C ALA A 200 -7.44 -0.38 -1.80
N ALA A 201 -6.88 -1.44 -1.20
CA ALA A 201 -7.68 -2.55 -0.70
C ALA A 201 -8.66 -2.14 0.42
N PHE A 202 -8.26 -1.23 1.31
CA PHE A 202 -9.16 -0.70 2.34
C PHE A 202 -10.23 0.23 1.76
N ASN A 203 -9.88 1.10 0.81
CA ASN A 203 -10.86 1.94 0.11
C ASN A 203 -11.92 1.10 -0.58
N LEU A 204 -11.51 0.05 -1.30
CA LEU A 204 -12.43 -0.80 -2.03
C LEU A 204 -13.33 -1.62 -1.09
N ALA A 205 -12.83 -2.07 0.07
CA ALA A 205 -13.67 -2.69 1.08
C ALA A 205 -14.70 -1.73 1.70
N ILE A 206 -14.29 -0.48 1.97
CA ILE A 206 -15.20 0.57 2.45
C ILE A 206 -16.27 0.86 1.39
N ALA A 207 -15.87 1.12 0.15
CA ALA A 207 -16.77 1.45 -0.95
C ALA A 207 -17.71 0.29 -1.27
N GLY A 208 -17.19 -0.94 -1.28
CA GLY A 208 -17.96 -2.16 -1.51
C GLY A 208 -19.06 -2.38 -0.47
N VAL A 209 -18.74 -2.27 0.82
CA VAL A 209 -19.75 -2.42 1.89
C VAL A 209 -20.74 -1.26 1.91
N VAL A 210 -20.27 -0.04 1.65
CA VAL A 210 -21.16 1.12 1.53
C VAL A 210 -22.06 1.00 0.30
N GLY A 211 -21.64 0.26 -0.73
CA GLY A 211 -22.38 0.13 -1.99
C GLY A 211 -22.21 1.36 -2.89
N GLY A 212 -21.03 2.00 -2.87
CA GLY A 212 -20.76 3.17 -3.70
C GLY A 212 -19.41 3.82 -3.43
N GLY A 213 -19.00 4.70 -4.34
CA GLY A 213 -17.71 5.39 -4.33
C GLY A 213 -17.53 6.44 -3.24
N ILE A 214 -16.57 7.35 -3.40
CA ILE A 214 -16.28 8.40 -2.40
C ILE A 214 -17.50 9.27 -2.09
N SER A 215 -18.26 9.63 -3.13
CA SER A 215 -19.49 10.41 -3.03
C SER A 215 -20.55 9.71 -2.16
N ALA A 216 -20.72 8.39 -2.34
CA ALA A 216 -21.61 7.55 -1.56
C ALA A 216 -21.15 7.41 -0.10
N VAL A 217 -19.86 7.16 0.15
CA VAL A 217 -19.28 7.10 1.51
C VAL A 217 -19.52 8.41 2.26
N LYS A 218 -19.33 9.54 1.59
CA LYS A 218 -19.62 10.87 2.13
C LYS A 218 -21.11 11.00 2.48
N ASN A 219 -22.01 10.58 1.59
CA ASN A 219 -23.45 10.65 1.84
C ASN A 219 -23.88 9.74 3.00
N TYR A 220 -23.30 8.54 3.10
CA TYR A 220 -23.49 7.63 4.23
C TYR A 220 -23.06 8.27 5.55
N ILE A 221 -21.85 8.84 5.62
CA ILE A 221 -21.35 9.52 6.83
C ILE A 221 -22.27 10.67 7.22
N LYS A 222 -22.79 11.42 6.24
CA LYS A 222 -23.74 12.51 6.46
C LYS A 222 -25.09 12.01 7.01
N LYS A 223 -25.64 10.92 6.46
CA LYS A 223 -26.93 10.33 6.89
C LYS A 223 -26.83 9.62 8.25
N LYS A 224 -25.83 8.75 8.46
CA LYS A 224 -25.65 7.96 9.70
C LYS A 224 -25.05 8.81 10.84
N GLY A 225 -24.24 9.80 10.49
CA GLY A 225 -23.49 10.64 11.43
C GLY A 225 -22.09 10.08 11.73
N ILE A 226 -21.09 10.97 11.82
CA ILE A 226 -19.66 10.61 11.86
C ILE A 226 -19.27 9.57 12.91
N LYS A 227 -19.84 9.65 14.12
CA LYS A 227 -19.51 8.70 15.20
C LYS A 227 -19.99 7.27 14.89
N LYS A 228 -21.21 7.15 14.37
CA LYS A 228 -21.80 5.85 14.03
C LYS A 228 -21.19 5.28 12.75
N ALA A 229 -20.89 6.13 11.77
CA ALA A 229 -20.13 5.74 10.60
C ALA A 229 -18.72 5.26 10.97
N GLN A 230 -18.03 5.94 11.89
CA GLN A 230 -16.73 5.50 12.41
C GLN A 230 -16.80 4.12 13.07
N GLU A 231 -17.83 3.84 13.88
CA GLU A 231 -18.03 2.52 14.49
C GLU A 231 -18.20 1.43 13.42
N GLY A 232 -19.08 1.64 12.43
CA GLY A 232 -19.34 0.68 11.35
C GLY A 232 -18.14 0.47 10.43
N LEU A 233 -17.55 1.54 9.92
CA LEU A 233 -16.40 1.46 9.02
C LEU A 233 -15.13 0.95 9.73
N SER A 234 -15.01 1.13 11.05
CA SER A 234 -13.95 0.46 11.82
C SER A 234 -14.09 -1.06 11.77
N ARG A 235 -15.33 -1.60 11.77
CA ARG A 235 -15.61 -3.04 11.64
C ARG A 235 -15.27 -3.52 10.25
N VAL A 236 -15.67 -2.77 9.20
CA VAL A 236 -15.33 -3.06 7.79
C VAL A 236 -13.83 -3.19 7.60
N VAL A 237 -13.07 -2.16 7.97
CA VAL A 237 -11.60 -2.15 7.79
C VAL A 237 -10.94 -3.23 8.65
N THR A 238 -11.47 -3.50 9.85
CA THR A 238 -10.95 -4.57 10.72
C THR A 238 -11.17 -5.96 10.13
N ALA A 239 -12.37 -6.22 9.59
CA ALA A 239 -12.67 -7.47 8.89
C ALA A 239 -11.76 -7.61 7.68
N GLN A 240 -11.64 -6.56 6.86
CA GLN A 240 -10.79 -6.58 5.67
C GLN A 240 -9.32 -6.81 6.04
N ALA A 241 -8.78 -6.12 7.03
CA ALA A 241 -7.39 -6.32 7.45
C ALA A 241 -7.14 -7.76 7.91
N LYS A 242 -8.09 -8.39 8.63
CA LYS A 242 -8.01 -9.80 9.01
C LYS A 242 -8.08 -10.73 7.79
N LYS A 243 -8.97 -10.45 6.83
CA LYS A 243 -9.11 -11.18 5.55
C LYS A 243 -7.80 -11.16 4.77
N LEU A 244 -7.13 -10.00 4.75
CA LEU A 244 -5.79 -9.76 4.20
C LEU A 244 -4.63 -10.25 5.08
N LYS A 245 -4.91 -11.07 6.11
CA LYS A 245 -3.92 -11.68 7.03
C LYS A 245 -3.14 -10.69 7.91
N ILE A 246 -3.54 -9.42 7.98
CA ILE A 246 -2.99 -8.41 8.91
C ILE A 246 -3.71 -8.54 10.26
N LYS A 247 -3.22 -9.42 11.12
CA LYS A 247 -3.89 -9.71 12.42
C LYS A 247 -3.42 -8.84 13.58
N THR A 248 -2.15 -8.50 13.59
CA THR A 248 -1.52 -7.74 14.68
C THR A 248 -0.43 -6.83 14.16
N ILE A 249 -0.24 -5.69 14.82
CA ILE A 249 0.90 -4.79 14.60
C ILE A 249 1.69 -4.71 15.89
N ARG A 250 2.91 -5.24 15.89
CA ARG A 250 3.79 -5.34 17.09
C ARG A 250 3.11 -5.98 18.30
N GLY A 251 2.31 -7.02 18.06
CA GLY A 251 1.57 -7.72 19.11
C GLY A 251 0.31 -7.00 19.61
N VAL A 252 -0.03 -5.84 19.07
CA VAL A 252 -1.32 -5.17 19.29
C VAL A 252 -2.32 -5.68 18.26
N ALA A 253 -3.51 -6.09 18.71
CA ALA A 253 -4.58 -6.56 17.82
C ALA A 253 -4.95 -5.48 16.79
N ILE A 254 -5.12 -5.89 15.53
CA ILE A 254 -5.40 -4.95 14.44
C ILE A 254 -6.66 -4.11 14.68
N ALA A 255 -7.68 -4.68 15.34
CA ALA A 255 -8.91 -3.98 15.71
C ALA A 255 -8.64 -2.74 16.60
N THR A 256 -7.68 -2.84 17.53
CA THR A 256 -7.29 -1.71 18.39
C THR A 256 -6.55 -0.63 17.60
N VAL A 257 -5.70 -1.05 16.67
CA VAL A 257 -4.95 -0.13 15.79
C VAL A 257 -5.93 0.62 14.88
N ILE A 258 -6.82 -0.10 14.20
CA ILE A 258 -7.83 0.48 13.29
C ILE A 258 -8.81 1.38 14.03
N GLY A 259 -9.30 0.97 15.21
CA GLY A 259 -10.19 1.82 16.01
C GLY A 259 -9.56 3.18 16.38
N SER A 260 -8.23 3.24 16.46
CA SER A 260 -7.49 4.50 16.65
C SER A 260 -7.26 5.25 15.34
N ALA A 261 -7.11 4.53 14.22
CA ALA A 261 -6.85 5.10 12.89
C ALA A 261 -8.11 5.77 12.31
N ILE A 262 -9.25 5.08 12.41
CA ILE A 262 -10.49 5.41 11.72
C ILE A 262 -11.04 6.80 12.09
N GLY A 263 -10.85 7.20 13.34
CA GLY A 263 -11.29 8.50 13.86
C GLY A 263 -10.61 9.69 13.16
N PHE A 264 -9.36 9.49 12.73
CA PHE A 264 -8.59 10.46 11.96
C PHE A 264 -8.81 10.27 10.44
N ALA A 265 -8.72 9.03 9.96
CA ALA A 265 -8.72 8.70 8.54
C ALA A 265 -10.05 9.03 7.85
N LEU A 266 -11.19 8.83 8.53
CA LEU A 266 -12.49 9.25 8.01
C LEU A 266 -12.71 10.77 8.08
N ASN A 267 -11.66 11.57 8.09
CA ASN A 267 -11.75 12.99 7.74
C ASN A 267 -11.11 13.27 6.39
N TYR A 268 -10.56 12.26 5.71
CA TYR A 268 -9.82 12.39 4.45
C TYR A 268 -10.57 11.78 3.27
N GLY A 269 -10.29 12.29 2.07
CA GLY A 269 -10.84 11.79 0.81
C GLY A 269 -10.31 10.43 0.40
N ASP A 270 -9.15 10.04 0.94
CA ASP A 270 -8.57 8.70 0.84
C ASP A 270 -8.39 8.08 2.23
N PRO A 271 -9.47 7.57 2.85
CA PRO A 271 -9.40 7.02 4.19
C PRO A 271 -8.56 5.73 4.24
N GLY A 272 -8.56 4.93 3.18
CA GLY A 272 -7.80 3.68 3.09
C GLY A 272 -6.29 3.91 3.17
N THR A 273 -5.75 4.83 2.37
CA THR A 273 -4.32 5.20 2.43
C THR A 273 -3.97 5.83 3.77
N ALA A 274 -4.83 6.69 4.33
CA ALA A 274 -4.62 7.27 5.66
C ALA A 274 -4.54 6.18 6.76
N ILE A 275 -5.37 5.13 6.67
CA ILE A 275 -5.31 3.96 7.56
C ILE A 275 -4.01 3.18 7.35
N ALA A 276 -3.62 2.91 6.10
CA ALA A 276 -2.40 2.18 5.79
C ALA A 276 -1.15 2.89 6.33
N LYS A 277 -1.03 4.21 6.13
CA LYS A 277 0.04 5.05 6.71
C LYS A 277 0.02 5.04 8.24
N PHE A 278 -1.17 5.04 8.85
CA PHE A 278 -1.30 4.96 10.30
C PHE A 278 -0.83 3.61 10.87
N ILE A 279 -1.07 2.53 10.14
CA ILE A 279 -0.60 1.17 10.44
C ILE A 279 0.93 1.09 10.32
N ASP A 280 1.51 1.53 9.19
CA ASP A 280 2.96 1.61 8.96
C ASP A 280 3.64 2.39 10.10
N GLY A 281 3.14 3.58 10.45
CA GLY A 281 3.71 4.38 11.55
C GLY A 281 3.70 3.71 12.94
N ARG A 282 3.02 2.56 13.09
CA ARG A 282 2.98 1.75 14.31
C ARG A 282 3.71 0.42 14.20
N ASP A 283 4.17 0.03 13.03
CA ASP A 283 4.84 -1.24 12.81
C ASP A 283 6.30 -1.23 13.33
N TRP A 284 7.04 -2.32 13.09
CA TRP A 284 8.43 -2.44 13.53
C TRP A 284 9.39 -1.49 12.80
N TYR A 285 9.05 -1.10 11.56
CA TYR A 285 9.85 -0.29 10.66
C TYR A 285 9.09 0.95 10.19
N LYS A 286 8.62 1.71 11.18
CA LYS A 286 7.74 2.86 11.00
C LYS A 286 8.07 3.80 9.85
N ASN A 287 7.02 4.21 9.16
CA ASN A 287 7.01 5.26 8.13
C ASN A 287 7.99 4.95 7.00
N ASN A 288 8.10 3.69 6.61
CA ASN A 288 8.98 3.27 5.52
C ASN A 288 8.23 3.08 4.18
N GLY A 289 6.90 3.23 4.18
CA GLY A 289 6.03 3.00 3.03
C GLY A 289 5.53 1.56 2.89
N TRP A 290 5.75 0.71 3.90
CA TRP A 290 5.43 -0.71 3.86
C TRP A 290 4.80 -1.16 5.18
N ILE A 291 3.90 -2.13 5.09
CA ILE A 291 3.29 -2.78 6.25
C ILE A 291 3.88 -4.17 6.39
N ASP A 292 4.59 -4.41 7.50
CA ASP A 292 5.03 -5.77 7.89
C ASP A 292 3.81 -6.65 8.20
N ILE A 293 3.53 -7.65 7.36
CA ILE A 293 2.50 -8.68 7.63
C ILE A 293 3.15 -9.80 8.45
N THR A 294 2.89 -9.81 9.75
CA THR A 294 3.28 -10.95 10.61
C THR A 294 2.35 -12.14 10.36
N LYS A 295 2.93 -13.26 9.88
CA LYS A 295 2.26 -14.56 9.79
C LYS A 295 1.93 -15.13 11.17
#